data_AF-A0A3D3IRC6-F1
#
_entry.id   AF-A0A3D3IRC6-F1
#
_cell.length_a   1.000
_cell.length_b   1.000
_cell.length_c   1.000
_cell.angle_alpha   90.00
_cell.angle_beta   90.00
_cell.angle_gamma   90.00
#
_symmetry.space_group_name_H-M   'P 1'
#
loop_
_entity.id
_entity.type
_entity.pdbx_description
1 polymer ?
#
loop_
_entity_poly.entity_id
_entity_poly.type
_entity_poly.pdbx_seq_one_letter_code
_entity_poly.pdbx_strand_id
1 'polypeptide(L)'
;MRLHQSLQKQKNTLSGEVKSVASHCVQPTKITWFQIHRKKLAYGFWLIPISLVFSFYFFILKDLPNPKKLNFREVSATTKIYDRNNKLLFDIFTDQNRTLVPLSEIPDSVKKATIAIEDKDFYK
;
A
#
# COMPACT_ATOMS: atom_id res chain seq x y z
N MET A 1 2.40 31.61 -84.73
CA MET A 1 2.13 30.33 -84.02
C MET A 1 3.18 29.93 -82.96
N ARG A 2 4.47 30.29 -83.07
CA ARG A 2 5.50 29.87 -82.08
C ARG A 2 5.42 30.56 -80.70
N LEU A 3 4.91 31.80 -80.62
CA LEU A 3 4.77 32.55 -79.36
C LEU A 3 3.78 31.90 -78.37
N HIS A 4 2.74 31.23 -78.87
CA HIS A 4 1.75 30.60 -78.01
C HIS A 4 2.30 29.33 -77.33
N GLN A 5 3.24 28.63 -77.98
CA GLN A 5 3.88 27.43 -77.44
C GLN A 5 4.89 27.77 -76.34
N SER A 6 5.60 28.90 -76.42
CA SER A 6 6.53 29.33 -75.36
C SER A 6 5.81 29.76 -74.08
N LEU A 7 4.66 30.41 -74.20
CA LEU A 7 3.84 30.79 -73.04
C LEU A 7 3.25 29.57 -72.32
N GLN A 8 2.81 28.55 -73.07
CA GLN A 8 2.34 27.30 -72.46
C GLN A 8 3.46 26.54 -71.75
N LYS A 9 4.66 26.53 -72.32
CA LYS A 9 5.83 25.90 -71.69
C LYS A 9 6.19 26.59 -70.36
N GLN A 10 6.19 27.92 -70.33
CA GLN A 10 6.44 28.71 -69.10
C GLN A 10 5.36 28.49 -68.03
N LYS A 11 4.09 28.43 -68.42
CA LYS A 11 2.99 28.17 -67.47
C LYS A 11 3.10 26.78 -66.83
N ASN A 12 3.49 25.78 -67.62
CA ASN A 12 3.65 24.42 -67.14
C ASN A 12 4.88 24.27 -66.21
N THR A 13 5.98 24.97 -66.49
CA THR A 13 7.16 24.97 -65.60
C THR A 13 6.86 25.62 -64.26
N LEU A 14 6.20 26.79 -64.25
CA LEU A 14 5.83 27.47 -63.00
C LEU A 14 4.81 26.67 -62.19
N SER A 15 3.85 26.00 -62.85
CA SER A 15 2.90 25.13 -62.17
C SER A 15 3.56 23.90 -61.52
N GLY A 16 4.61 23.35 -62.14
CA GLY A 16 5.39 22.25 -61.57
C GLY A 16 6.20 22.67 -60.35
N GLU A 17 6.84 23.84 -60.41
CA GLU A 17 7.66 24.37 -59.31
C GLU A 17 6.82 24.71 -58.08
N VAL A 18 5.66 25.36 -58.27
CA VAL A 18 4.73 25.66 -57.16
C VAL A 18 4.22 24.38 -56.48
N LYS A 19 3.96 23.32 -57.25
CA LYS A 19 3.57 22.00 -56.68
C LYS A 19 4.72 21.35 -55.92
N SER A 20 5.95 21.49 -56.41
CA SER A 20 7.15 20.94 -55.75
C SER A 20 7.42 21.63 -54.41
N VAL A 21 7.35 22.95 -54.36
CA VAL A 21 7.55 23.73 -53.12
C VAL A 21 6.43 23.49 -52.11
N ALA A 22 5.16 23.41 -52.57
CA ALA A 22 4.03 23.11 -51.69
C ALA A 22 4.13 21.72 -51.03
N SER A 23 4.79 20.76 -51.68
CA SER A 23 4.97 19.41 -51.13
C SER A 23 6.04 19.30 -50.03
N HIS A 24 6.91 20.31 -49.88
CA HIS A 24 8.06 20.24 -48.96
C HIS A 24 7.85 20.92 -47.58
N CYS A 25 6.75 21.67 -47.36
CA CYS A 25 6.64 22.52 -46.15
C CYS A 25 5.53 22.15 -45.14
N VAL A 26 4.80 21.04 -45.28
CA VAL A 26 3.83 20.64 -44.24
C VAL A 26 3.81 19.12 -44.08
N GLN A 27 4.56 18.62 -43.10
CA GLN A 27 4.36 17.28 -42.56
C GLN A 27 3.35 17.36 -41.41
N PRO A 28 2.08 16.96 -41.58
CA PRO A 28 1.14 16.97 -40.48
C PRO A 28 1.47 15.84 -39.50
N THR A 29 1.93 16.17 -38.30
CA THR A 29 2.07 15.21 -37.20
C THR A 29 0.69 14.69 -36.82
N LYS A 30 0.31 13.51 -37.33
CA LYS A 30 -1.00 12.91 -37.07
C LYS A 30 -1.02 12.26 -35.70
N ILE A 31 -1.23 13.07 -34.65
CA ILE A 31 -1.57 12.57 -33.32
C ILE A 31 -3.00 12.02 -33.42
N THR A 32 -3.12 10.70 -33.51
CA THR A 32 -4.43 10.05 -33.64
C THR A 32 -5.09 9.97 -32.26
N TRP A 33 -6.28 10.56 -32.15
CA TRP A 33 -7.12 10.52 -30.94
C TRP A 33 -7.32 9.09 -30.38
N PHE A 34 -7.25 8.09 -31.25
CA PHE A 34 -7.35 6.67 -30.94
C PHE A 34 -6.23 6.14 -30.02
N GLN A 35 -4.99 6.63 -30.17
CA GLN A 35 -3.87 6.21 -29.33
C GLN A 35 -3.98 6.73 -27.90
N ILE A 36 -4.56 7.92 -27.72
CA ILE A 36 -4.78 8.54 -26.41
C ILE A 36 -5.89 7.79 -25.65
N HIS A 37 -6.96 7.37 -26.34
CA HIS A 37 -8.05 6.60 -25.73
C HIS A 37 -7.61 5.19 -25.31
N ARG A 38 -6.79 4.52 -26.12
CA ARG A 38 -6.21 3.20 -25.77
C ARG A 38 -5.28 3.27 -24.56
N LYS A 39 -4.46 4.32 -24.43
CA LYS A 39 -3.58 4.52 -23.26
C LYS A 39 -4.39 4.83 -22.00
N LYS A 40 -5.41 5.70 -22.08
CA LYS A 40 -6.31 6.00 -20.95
C LYS A 40 -7.05 4.75 -20.44
N LEU A 41 -7.53 3.90 -21.35
CA LEU A 41 -8.15 2.61 -20.99
C LEU A 41 -7.14 1.65 -20.31
N ALA A 42 -5.90 1.59 -20.80
CA ALA A 42 -4.85 0.77 -20.18
C ALA A 42 -4.45 1.27 -18.78
N TYR A 43 -4.35 2.59 -18.57
CA TYR A 43 -4.10 3.16 -17.25
C TYR A 43 -5.25 2.93 -16.28
N GLY A 44 -6.51 3.06 -16.74
CA GLY A 44 -7.69 2.73 -15.93
C GLY A 44 -7.69 1.26 -15.49
N PHE A 45 -7.33 0.34 -16.39
CA PHE A 45 -7.23 -1.10 -16.08
C PHE A 45 -6.20 -1.42 -14.99
N TRP A 46 -5.07 -0.69 -14.94
CA TRP A 46 -4.04 -0.88 -13.91
C TRP A 46 -4.35 -0.16 -12.59
N LEU A 47 -5.06 0.98 -12.62
CA LEU A 47 -5.38 1.75 -11.41
C LEU A 47 -6.44 1.06 -10.53
N ILE A 48 -7.39 0.35 -11.14
CA ILE A 48 -8.45 -0.36 -10.41
C ILE A 48 -7.89 -1.42 -9.44
N PRO A 49 -7.04 -2.39 -9.86
CA PRO A 49 -6.50 -3.40 -8.95
C PRO A 49 -5.55 -2.79 -7.90
N ILE A 50 -4.77 -1.76 -8.27
CA ILE A 50 -3.90 -1.06 -7.31
C ILE A 50 -4.73 -0.38 -6.21
N SER A 51 -5.81 0.31 -6.59
CA SER A 51 -6.74 0.93 -5.66
C SER A 51 -7.41 -0.12 -4.76
N LEU A 52 -7.81 -1.26 -5.32
CA LEU A 52 -8.42 -2.36 -4.56
C LEU A 52 -7.45 -2.93 -3.52
N VAL A 53 -6.20 -3.21 -3.91
CA VAL A 53 -5.17 -3.71 -2.99
C VAL A 53 -4.89 -2.68 -1.90
N PHE A 54 -4.73 -1.40 -2.26
CA PHE A 54 -4.50 -0.34 -1.29
C PHE A 54 -5.66 -0.20 -0.30
N SER A 55 -6.90 -0.23 -0.79
CA SER A 55 -8.11 -0.17 0.03
C SER A 55 -8.25 -1.38 0.94
N PHE A 56 -7.88 -2.58 0.48
CA PHE A 56 -7.86 -3.80 1.28
C PHE A 56 -6.85 -3.71 2.42
N TYR A 57 -5.61 -3.30 2.12
CA TYR A 57 -4.58 -3.09 3.15
C TYR A 57 -5.01 -2.02 4.16
N PHE A 58 -5.56 -0.90 3.69
CA PHE A 58 -6.06 0.16 4.57
C PHE A 58 -7.17 -0.36 5.49
N PHE A 59 -8.10 -1.17 4.98
CA PHE A 59 -9.18 -1.75 5.76
C PHE A 59 -8.67 -2.69 6.87
N ILE A 60 -7.60 -3.46 6.61
CA ILE A 60 -6.98 -4.32 7.64
C ILE A 60 -6.22 -3.48 8.68
N LEU A 61 -5.45 -2.49 8.22
CA LEU A 61 -4.55 -1.74 9.10
C LEU A 61 -5.26 -0.68 9.95
N LYS A 62 -6.41 -0.15 9.51
CA LYS A 62 -7.13 0.91 10.24
C LYS A 62 -7.58 0.47 11.65
N ASP A 63 -7.87 -0.81 11.84
CA ASP A 63 -8.40 -1.36 13.09
C ASP A 63 -7.30 -1.91 14.01
N LEU A 64 -6.02 -1.85 13.59
CA LEU A 64 -4.92 -2.34 14.42
C LEU A 64 -4.74 -1.47 15.66
N PRO A 65 -4.80 -2.04 16.88
CA PRO A 65 -4.52 -1.29 18.09
C PRO A 65 -3.06 -0.84 18.10
N ASN A 66 -2.80 0.34 18.66
CA ASN A 66 -1.43 0.84 18.82
C ASN A 66 -0.60 -0.15 19.67
N PRO A 67 0.55 -0.64 19.19
CA PRO A 67 1.37 -1.62 19.91
C PRO A 67 1.84 -1.13 21.29
N LYS A 68 1.93 0.19 21.50
CA LYS A 68 2.26 0.77 22.81
C LYS A 68 1.24 0.44 23.91
N LYS A 69 0.02 0.05 23.54
CA LYS A 69 -1.02 -0.39 24.50
C LYS A 69 -0.72 -1.74 25.14
N LEU A 70 0.19 -2.55 24.57
CA LEU A 70 0.56 -3.86 25.12
C LEU A 70 1.32 -3.76 26.46
N ASN A 71 2.02 -2.65 26.69
CA ASN A 71 2.79 -2.44 27.93
C ASN A 71 1.90 -2.09 29.14
N PHE A 72 0.68 -1.60 28.91
CA PHE A 72 -0.20 -1.07 29.95
C PHE A 72 -1.54 -1.80 29.98
N ARG A 73 -1.52 -3.13 29.92
CA ARG A 73 -2.75 -3.87 30.22
C ARG A 73 -2.94 -3.85 31.74
N GLU A 74 -3.97 -3.16 32.20
CA GLU A 74 -4.50 -3.42 33.54
C GLU A 74 -4.99 -4.87 33.55
N VAL A 75 -4.12 -5.76 34.01
CA VAL A 75 -4.49 -7.16 34.22
C VAL A 75 -5.41 -7.16 35.42
N SER A 76 -6.68 -7.52 35.21
CA SER A 76 -7.61 -7.76 36.30
C SER A 76 -7.02 -8.82 37.23
N ALA A 77 -6.53 -8.38 38.39
CA ALA A 77 -5.95 -9.22 39.42
C ALA A 77 -6.96 -9.47 40.53
N THR A 78 -6.80 -10.58 41.24
CA THR A 78 -7.62 -10.90 42.40
C THR A 78 -7.27 -9.97 43.56
N THR A 79 -8.28 -9.35 44.18
CA THR A 79 -8.10 -8.57 45.40
C THR A 79 -8.02 -9.52 46.58
N LYS A 80 -6.89 -9.51 47.30
CA LYS A 80 -6.64 -10.37 48.46
C LYS A 80 -6.80 -9.59 49.75
N ILE A 81 -7.66 -10.09 50.66
CA ILE A 81 -7.91 -9.50 51.98
C ILE A 81 -7.16 -10.32 53.02
N TYR A 82 -6.26 -9.67 53.78
CA TYR A 82 -5.43 -10.29 54.81
C TYR A 82 -5.80 -9.79 56.21
N ASP A 83 -5.55 -10.61 57.24
CA ASP A 83 -5.59 -10.18 58.62
C ASP A 83 -4.31 -9.40 59.02
N ARG A 84 -4.26 -8.88 60.25
CA ARG A 84 -3.09 -8.17 60.81
C ARG A 84 -1.80 -8.98 60.88
N ASN A 85 -1.89 -10.31 60.78
CA ASN A 85 -0.77 -11.24 60.80
C ASN A 85 -0.42 -11.75 59.38
N ASN A 86 -0.93 -11.09 58.33
CA ASN A 86 -0.79 -11.49 56.92
C ASN A 86 -1.39 -12.86 56.58
N LYS A 87 -2.36 -13.34 57.35
CA LYS A 87 -3.13 -14.55 56.99
C LYS A 87 -4.22 -14.17 56.00
N LEU A 88 -4.26 -14.85 54.86
CA LEU A 88 -5.30 -14.66 53.84
C LEU A 88 -6.68 -15.01 54.43
N LEU A 89 -7.62 -14.07 54.36
CA LEU A 89 -9.00 -14.23 54.82
C LEU A 89 -9.96 -14.46 53.67
N PHE A 90 -9.80 -13.69 52.58
CA PHE A 90 -10.72 -13.75 51.44
C PHE A 90 -10.05 -13.28 50.14
N ASP A 91 -10.48 -13.88 49.03
CA ASP A 91 -10.08 -13.52 47.68
C ASP A 91 -11.31 -13.03 46.90
N ILE A 92 -11.31 -11.78 46.43
CA ILE A 92 -12.38 -11.21 45.60
C ILE A 92 -11.92 -11.18 44.14
N PHE A 93 -12.64 -11.87 43.27
CA PHE A 93 -12.43 -11.84 41.83
C PHE A 93 -13.75 -12.10 41.09
N THR A 94 -13.87 -11.56 39.86
CA THR A 94 -15.05 -11.80 39.01
C THR A 94 -14.82 -13.04 38.15
N ASP A 95 -14.05 -12.90 37.07
CA ASP A 95 -13.90 -13.96 36.07
C ASP A 95 -12.59 -14.75 36.20
N GLN A 96 -11.58 -14.17 36.86
CA GLN A 96 -10.21 -14.67 36.79
C GLN A 96 -9.54 -14.62 38.16
N ASN A 97 -9.06 -15.79 38.60
CA ASN A 97 -8.21 -15.90 39.77
C ASN A 97 -6.73 -15.74 39.35
N ARG A 98 -6.17 -14.54 39.54
CA ARG A 98 -4.81 -14.19 39.10
C ARG A 98 -4.02 -13.59 40.25
N THR A 99 -2.81 -14.10 40.45
CA THR A 99 -1.82 -13.54 41.36
C THR A 99 -0.63 -13.03 40.56
N LEU A 100 -0.27 -11.77 40.76
CA LEU A 100 0.91 -11.19 40.13
C LEU A 100 2.15 -11.69 40.86
N VAL A 101 3.06 -12.33 40.12
CA VAL A 101 4.32 -12.86 40.64
C VAL A 101 5.45 -12.30 39.79
N PRO A 102 6.49 -11.68 40.38
CA PRO A 102 7.62 -11.18 39.61
C PRO A 102 8.41 -12.33 38.99
N LEU A 103 9.01 -12.10 37.82
CA LEU A 103 9.75 -13.12 37.08
C LEU A 103 10.92 -13.74 37.87
N SER A 104 11.45 -13.00 38.84
CA SER A 104 12.51 -13.46 39.75
C SER A 104 12.06 -14.55 40.73
N GLU A 105 10.78 -14.59 41.09
CA GLU A 105 10.21 -15.61 41.99
C GLU A 105 9.83 -16.90 41.25
N ILE A 106 9.79 -16.87 39.91
CA ILE A 106 9.42 -18.03 39.09
C ILE A 106 10.64 -18.96 38.94
N PRO A 107 10.49 -20.27 39.24
CA PRO A 107 11.56 -21.25 39.06
C PRO A 107 12.08 -21.31 37.62
N ASP A 108 13.40 -21.50 37.46
CA ASP A 108 14.04 -21.58 36.14
C ASP A 108 13.50 -22.72 35.27
N SER A 109 13.12 -23.84 35.88
CA SER A 109 12.51 -24.96 35.16
C SER A 109 11.20 -24.57 34.49
N VAL A 110 10.35 -23.81 35.18
CA VAL A 110 9.06 -23.34 34.65
C VAL A 110 9.30 -22.36 33.51
N LYS A 111 10.19 -21.37 33.71
CA LYS A 111 10.55 -20.39 32.67
C LYS A 111 11.04 -21.09 31.40
N LYS A 112 11.97 -22.04 31.55
CA LYS A 112 12.53 -22.80 30.42
C LYS A 112 11.49 -23.71 29.76
N ALA A 113 10.60 -24.34 30.52
CA ALA A 113 9.53 -25.18 29.98
C ALA A 113 8.56 -24.36 29.12
N THR A 114 8.15 -23.17 29.58
CA THR A 114 7.30 -22.25 28.81
C THR A 114 7.98 -21.79 27.52
N ILE A 115 9.25 -21.42 27.59
CA ILE A 115 10.03 -21.03 26.39
C ILE A 115 10.11 -22.21 25.42
N ALA A 116 10.40 -23.41 25.91
CA ALA A 116 10.54 -24.58 25.05
C ALA A 116 9.24 -24.97 24.31
N ILE A 117 8.07 -24.73 24.90
CA ILE A 117 6.77 -25.07 24.29
C ILE A 117 6.21 -23.96 23.39
N GLU A 118 6.43 -22.69 23.73
CA GLU A 118 5.90 -21.54 22.97
C GLU A 118 6.88 -21.05 21.89
N ASP A 119 8.13 -20.74 22.27
CA ASP A 119 9.17 -20.23 21.37
C ASP A 119 10.58 -20.51 21.89
N LYS A 120 11.21 -21.55 21.35
CA LYS A 120 12.57 -21.99 21.75
C LYS A 120 13.67 -20.96 21.46
N ASP A 121 13.44 -20.01 20.56
CA ASP A 121 14.43 -19.04 20.10
C ASP A 121 14.20 -17.65 20.72
N PHE A 122 13.31 -17.53 21.71
CA PHE A 122 12.90 -16.26 22.36
C PHE A 122 14.05 -15.32 22.79
N TYR A 123 15.21 -15.87 23.19
CA TYR A 123 16.35 -15.08 23.68
C TYR A 123 17.52 -14.93 22.70
N LYS A 124 17.39 -15.43 21.47
CA LYS A 124 18.43 -15.29 20.44
C LYS A 124 18.19 -14.04 19.62
#